data_AF-A0A534J3G1-F1
#
_entry.id   AF-A0A534J3G1-F1
#
_cell.length_a   1.000
_cell.length_b   1.000
_cell.length_c   1.000
_cell.angle_alpha   90.00
_cell.angle_beta   90.00
_cell.angle_gamma   90.00
#
_symmetry.space_group_name_H-M   'P 1'
#
loop_
_entity.id
_entity.type
_entity.pdbx_description
1 polymer ?
#
loop_
_entity_poly.entity_id
_entity_poly.type
_entity_poly.pdbx_seq_one_letter_code
_entity_poly.pdbx_strand_id
1 'polypeptide(L)'
;MAEISAKLARSGRAEDVPEALQGIEEMSELIPIAREVAEVAGPLLLQLRRVDPDASVADAVMLAASRSREAFLVSGDRCFEGQRDVLKA
;
A
#
# COMPACT_ATOMS: atom_id res chain seq x y z
N MET A 1 -6.07 5.46 -0.47
CA MET A 1 -7.44 5.86 -0.89
C MET A 1 -8.10 4.86 -1.82
N ALA A 2 -7.50 4.55 -2.98
CA ALA A 2 -8.11 3.66 -3.97
C ALA A 2 -8.62 2.31 -3.42
N GLU A 3 -7.83 1.64 -2.57
CA GLU A 3 -8.23 0.33 -2.02
C GLU A 3 -9.38 0.42 -1.00
N ILE A 4 -9.39 1.46 -0.17
CA ILE A 4 -10.43 1.71 0.83
C ILE A 4 -11.76 2.00 0.14
N SER A 5 -11.76 2.90 -0.84
CA SER A 5 -12.93 3.20 -1.66
C SER A 5 -13.45 1.95 -2.38
N ALA A 6 -12.55 1.18 -3.00
CA ALA A 6 -12.92 -0.03 -3.70
C ALA A 6 -13.50 -1.11 -2.77
N LYS A 7 -12.96 -1.25 -1.55
CA LYS A 7 -13.46 -2.19 -0.54
C LYS A 7 -14.85 -1.81 -0.06
N LEU A 8 -15.09 -0.54 0.26
CA LEU A 8 -16.39 -0.03 0.69
C LEU A 8 -17.45 -0.18 -0.40
N ALA A 9 -17.12 0.19 -1.64
CA ALA A 9 -18.02 0.01 -2.78
C ALA A 9 -18.39 -1.46 -3.01
N ARG A 10 -17.43 -2.39 -2.95
CA ARG A 10 -17.71 -3.84 -3.06
C ARG A 10 -18.56 -4.38 -1.92
N SER A 11 -18.53 -3.76 -0.75
CA SER A 11 -19.37 -4.12 0.40
C SER A 11 -20.78 -3.50 0.35
N GLY A 12 -21.14 -2.81 -0.73
CA GLY A 12 -22.44 -2.15 -0.86
C GLY A 12 -22.59 -0.87 -0.05
N ARG A 13 -21.47 -0.27 0.39
CA ARG A 13 -21.39 0.96 1.19
C ARG A 13 -20.72 2.08 0.41
N ALA A 14 -21.13 2.26 -0.85
CA ALA A 14 -20.50 3.24 -1.73
C ALA A 14 -20.76 4.68 -1.27
N GLU A 15 -21.91 4.91 -0.64
CA GLU A 15 -22.34 6.16 -0.03
C GLU A 15 -21.46 6.59 1.15
N ASP A 16 -20.83 5.64 1.85
CA ASP A 16 -19.96 5.92 3.00
C ASP A 16 -18.53 6.28 2.59
N VAL A 17 -18.18 6.11 1.30
CA VAL A 17 -16.82 6.37 0.81
C VAL A 17 -16.37 7.80 1.10
N PRO A 18 -17.14 8.87 0.81
CA PRO A 18 -16.69 10.24 1.05
C PRO A 18 -16.34 10.51 2.52
N GLU A 19 -17.21 10.11 3.45
CA GLU A 19 -16.98 10.32 4.89
C GLU A 19 -15.78 9.52 5.41
N ALA A 20 -15.67 8.25 5.01
CA ALA A 20 -14.55 7.40 5.41
C ALA A 20 -13.21 7.92 4.85
N LEU A 21 -13.19 8.42 3.62
CA LEU A 21 -12.00 9.03 3.05
C LEU A 21 -11.65 10.33 3.80
N GLN A 22 -12.62 11.23 4.01
CA GLN A 22 -12.39 12.49 4.70
C GLN A 22 -11.75 12.29 6.08
N GLY A 23 -12.27 11.37 6.90
CA GLY A 23 -11.70 11.11 8.23
C GLY A 23 -10.26 10.60 8.18
N ILE A 24 -9.89 9.86 7.12
CA ILE A 24 -8.51 9.40 6.92
C ILE A 24 -7.61 10.55 6.47
N GLU A 25 -8.09 11.38 5.54
CA GLU A 25 -7.34 12.55 5.04
C GLU A 25 -7.06 13.56 6.15
N GLU A 26 -8.01 13.78 7.06
CA GLU A 26 -7.85 14.69 8.19
C GLU A 26 -6.82 14.19 9.23
N MET A 27 -6.63 12.87 9.33
CA MET A 27 -5.77 12.23 10.33
C MET A 27 -4.41 11.78 9.76
N SER A 28 -4.18 11.92 8.46
CA SER A 28 -3.03 11.32 7.77
C SER A 28 -2.39 12.27 6.76
N GLU A 29 -1.07 12.18 6.60
CA GLU A 29 -0.42 12.77 5.43
C GLU A 29 -0.69 11.90 4.20
N LEU A 30 -1.23 12.51 3.14
CA LEU A 30 -1.40 11.85 1.85
C LEU A 30 -0.13 12.01 1.02
N ILE A 31 0.54 10.90 0.73
CA ILE A 31 1.74 10.87 -0.09
C ILE A 31 1.37 10.47 -1.54
N PRO A 32 1.56 11.36 -2.53
CA PRO A 32 1.34 11.01 -3.93
C PRO A 32 2.36 9.95 -4.40
N ILE A 33 1.90 9.02 -5.24
CA ILE A 33 2.79 8.05 -5.89
C ILE A 33 3.51 8.77 -7.02
N ALA A 34 4.77 9.12 -6.79
CA ALA A 34 5.63 9.76 -7.77
C ALA A 34 6.14 8.75 -8.82
N ARG A 35 6.65 9.25 -9.95
CA ARG A 35 7.14 8.41 -11.05
C ARG A 35 8.26 7.47 -10.59
N GLU A 36 9.15 7.97 -9.74
CA GLU A 36 10.31 7.25 -9.21
C GLU A 36 9.85 6.03 -8.39
N VAL A 37 8.74 6.15 -7.66
CA VAL A 37 8.14 5.03 -6.92
C VAL A 37 7.62 3.96 -7.88
N ALA A 38 6.96 4.37 -8.97
CA ALA A 38 6.44 3.44 -9.97
C ALA A 38 7.54 2.66 -10.69
N GLU A 39 8.67 3.31 -11.01
CA GLU A 39 9.82 2.67 -11.64
C GLU A 39 10.48 1.61 -10.72
N VAL A 40 10.55 1.89 -9.42
CA VAL A 40 11.11 0.98 -8.41
C VAL A 40 10.17 -0.17 -8.07
N ALA A 41 8.85 0.04 -8.17
CA ALA A 41 7.84 -0.97 -7.82
C ALA A 41 7.91 -2.22 -8.72
N GLY A 42 8.26 -2.08 -10.00
CA GLY A 42 8.33 -3.21 -10.94
C GLY A 42 9.30 -4.32 -10.49
N PRO A 43 10.58 -4.02 -10.26
CA PRO A 43 11.54 -4.97 -9.71
C PRO A 43 11.14 -5.51 -8.32
N LEU A 44 10.57 -4.67 -7.45
CA LEU A 44 10.12 -5.11 -6.13
C LEU A 44 8.98 -6.12 -6.20
N LEU A 45 8.04 -5.97 -7.12
CA LEU A 45 6.96 -6.94 -7.32
C LEU A 45 7.51 -8.34 -7.59
N LEU A 46 8.54 -8.44 -8.43
CA LEU A 46 9.18 -9.72 -8.73
C LEU A 46 9.88 -10.31 -7.50
N GLN A 47 10.42 -9.47 -6.61
CA GLN A 47 11.02 -9.92 -5.35
C GLN A 47 9.95 -10.41 -4.37
N LEU A 48 8.87 -9.64 -4.18
CA LEU A 48 7.75 -10.02 -3.32
C LEU A 48 7.10 -11.32 -3.81
N ARG A 49 6.96 -11.51 -5.13
CA ARG A 49 6.41 -12.73 -5.72
C ARG A 49 7.25 -13.99 -5.55
N ARG A 50 8.52 -13.85 -5.19
CA ARG A 50 9.34 -15.01 -4.78
C ARG A 50 8.97 -15.51 -3.38
N VAL A 51 8.41 -14.65 -2.54
CA VAL A 51 7.95 -14.97 -1.19
C VAL A 51 6.48 -15.38 -1.23
N ASP A 52 5.66 -14.59 -1.91
CA ASP A 52 4.23 -14.80 -2.07
C ASP A 52 3.79 -14.56 -3.52
N PRO A 53 3.48 -15.61 -4.31
CA PRO A 53 3.08 -15.47 -5.71
C PRO A 53 1.91 -14.53 -5.95
N ASP A 54 1.05 -14.33 -4.95
CA ASP A 54 -0.16 -13.49 -5.04
C ASP A 54 0.12 -12.01 -4.71
N ALA A 55 1.37 -11.66 -4.41
CA ALA A 55 1.77 -10.27 -4.15
C ALA A 55 1.32 -9.34 -5.29
N SER A 56 0.67 -8.24 -4.90
CA SER A 56 0.04 -7.28 -5.79
C SER A 56 1.01 -6.16 -6.18
N VAL A 57 0.68 -5.46 -7.26
CA VAL A 57 1.41 -4.23 -7.64
C VAL A 57 1.31 -3.18 -6.54
N ALA A 58 0.18 -3.11 -5.82
CA ALA A 58 -0.01 -2.17 -4.73
C ALA A 58 0.99 -2.41 -3.60
N ASP A 59 1.26 -3.67 -3.25
CA ASP A 59 2.25 -4.05 -2.22
C ASP A 59 3.64 -3.55 -2.57
N ALA A 60 4.05 -3.74 -3.82
CA ALA A 60 5.33 -3.27 -4.33
C ALA A 60 5.42 -1.74 -4.34
N VAL A 61 4.34 -1.05 -4.71
CA VAL A 61 4.25 0.42 -4.68
C VAL A 61 4.32 0.95 -3.26
N MET A 62 3.61 0.34 -2.31
CA MET A 62 3.65 0.72 -0.89
C MET A 62 5.05 0.55 -0.30
N LEU A 63 5.71 -0.57 -0.59
CA LEU A 63 7.10 -0.79 -0.16
C LEU A 63 8.06 0.24 -0.80
N ALA A 64 7.95 0.49 -2.11
CA ALA A 64 8.76 1.51 -2.78
C ALA A 64 8.55 2.91 -2.19
N ALA A 65 7.29 3.28 -1.92
CA ALA A 65 6.93 4.59 -1.36
C ALA A 65 7.45 4.76 0.07
N SER A 66 7.38 3.72 0.91
CA SER A 66 7.92 3.77 2.27
C SER A 66 9.45 3.97 2.25
N ARG A 67 10.16 3.24 1.38
CA ARG A 67 11.62 3.34 1.21
C ARG A 67 12.08 4.70 0.72
N SER A 68 11.37 5.31 -0.23
CA SER A 68 11.73 6.62 -0.76
C SER A 68 11.60 7.75 0.27
N ARG A 69 10.89 7.49 1.37
CA ARG A 69 10.71 8.39 2.50
C ARG A 69 11.46 7.95 3.76
N GLU A 70 12.30 6.93 3.66
CA GLU A 70 13.02 6.33 4.80
C GLU A 70 12.08 5.93 5.95
N ALA A 71 10.83 5.57 5.60
CA ALA A 71 9.79 5.19 6.54
C ALA A 71 9.67 3.67 6.65
N PHE A 72 9.08 3.20 7.76
CA PHE A 72 8.69 1.81 7.91
C PHE A 72 7.28 1.59 7.34
N LEU A 73 7.09 0.49 6.61
CA LEU A 73 5.77 0.02 6.21
C LEU A 73 5.18 -0.85 7.32
N VAL A 74 3.96 -0.55 7.77
CA VAL A 74 3.24 -1.41 8.73
C VAL A 74 2.30 -2.31 7.93
N SER A 75 2.52 -3.63 7.95
CA SER A 75 1.66 -4.59 7.27
C SER A 75 1.67 -5.97 7.95
N GLY A 76 0.56 -6.69 7.83
CA GLY A 76 0.44 -8.10 8.22
C GLY A 76 0.64 -9.08 7.06
N ASP A 77 0.88 -8.59 5.84
CA ASP A 77 0.86 -9.42 4.63
C ASP A 77 2.14 -10.26 4.50
N ARG A 78 1.94 -11.51 4.06
CA ARG A 78 3.01 -12.50 3.94
C ARG A 78 4.07 -12.11 2.92
N CYS A 79 3.70 -11.40 1.86
CA CYS A 79 4.62 -10.98 0.79
C CYS A 79 5.80 -10.15 1.31
N PHE A 80 5.63 -9.50 2.47
CA PHE A 80 6.66 -8.68 3.10
C PHE A 80 7.56 -9.43 4.10
N GLU A 81 7.40 -10.75 4.26
CA GLU A 81 8.26 -11.53 5.15
C GLU A 81 9.74 -11.36 4.77
N GLY A 82 10.57 -11.02 5.78
CA GLY A 82 12.00 -10.80 5.60
C GLY A 82 12.41 -9.40 5.11
N GLN A 83 11.47 -8.50 4.83
CA GLN A 83 11.78 -7.09 4.59
C GLN A 83 12.18 -6.39 5.91
N ARG A 84 13.31 -5.69 5.90
CA ARG A 84 13.90 -5.10 7.13
C ARG A 84 13.16 -3.84 7.61
N ASP A 85 12.46 -3.22 6.68
CA ASP A 85 11.76 -1.95 6.80
C ASP A 85 10.25 -2.14 6.85
N VAL A 86 9.81 -3.36 7.20
CA VAL A 86 8.40 -3.69 7.42
C VAL A 86 8.18 -4.10 8.87
N LEU A 87 7.25 -3.42 9.53
CA LEU A 87 6.77 -3.73 10.87
C LEU A 87 5.50 -4.56 10.78
N LYS A 88 5.41 -5.62 11.59
CA LYS A 88 4.24 -6.50 11.61
C LYS A 88 3.11 -5.84 12.40
N ALA A 89 1.94 -5.71 11.76
CA ALA A 89 0.70 -5.20 12.37
C ALA A 89 0.02 -6.25 13.27
#